data_AF-A0A931BWG1-F1
#
_entry.id   AF-A0A931BWG1-F1
#
_cell.length_a   1.000
_cell.length_b   1.000
_cell.length_c   1.000
_cell.angle_alpha   90.00
_cell.angle_beta   90.00
_cell.angle_gamma   90.00
#
_symmetry.space_group_name_H-M   'P 1'
#
loop_
_entity.id
_entity.type
_entity.pdbx_description
1 polymer ?
#
loop_
_entity_poly.entity_id
_entity_poly.type
_entity_poly.pdbx_seq_one_letter_code
_entity_poly.pdbx_strand_id
1 'polypeptide(L)'
;MKKALYHALLLKVISINIILISSSYVNAQEVDDFINSKKVDRYIFLFEGKDNNGNSILNYIIDGKKPAVPLSDTTYLTFTGGKSNMKELVVYLQPINPLQRLYTITTNEFNDPIAEEFGNALIDLRKVFAPFAVEPMGANNGCSGITQIKAKVDSISILINNTKSEAFIKPFQEMKEISFLSQASVESGMKEVNNKVQPLNTNNLLLLKYIHITQKLIEEIDCNNKGLDLALKVALTQYLQTANTIANERASKISTLDKAYKLVLDEYNKIKNDLNTLYDDYPWSIKKVYPLNKGKIFEFSVEVSDAGYALSDDGKSLNTENNVLKKHVIRVWLNKAKIFLAVTPGLAFTRLSFPKYGAITDASGQMHVSEENSAEVFKVNFAAMMNIHFSVGDDMFFPVLQFGAGPIAERPALFTGGGFVFRNFSVNYKNSYFGLSYGNVFLWNQELKTKEPGDLVSSVDELNNDLEWRIKDGFNPYLAITFKF
;
A
#
# COMPACT_ATOMS: atom_id res chain seq x y z
N MET A 1 -19.56 -9.75 -52.61
CA MET A 1 -18.86 -10.47 -51.53
C MET A 1 -17.73 -9.63 -50.89
N LYS A 2 -16.56 -9.43 -51.52
CA LYS A 2 -15.39 -8.71 -50.92
C LYS A 2 -15.74 -7.39 -50.20
N LYS A 3 -16.54 -6.50 -50.80
CA LYS A 3 -16.94 -5.20 -50.20
C LYS A 3 -17.67 -5.34 -48.85
N ALA A 4 -18.46 -6.40 -48.66
CA ALA A 4 -19.16 -6.67 -47.40
C ALA A 4 -18.23 -7.24 -46.31
N LEU A 5 -17.30 -8.13 -46.68
CA LEU A 5 -16.28 -8.66 -45.77
C LEU A 5 -15.38 -7.52 -45.23
N TYR A 6 -15.02 -6.57 -46.09
CA TYR A 6 -14.28 -5.37 -45.71
C TYR A 6 -15.04 -4.50 -44.70
N HIS A 7 -16.33 -4.21 -44.94
CA HIS A 7 -17.16 -3.45 -43.98
C HIS A 7 -17.29 -4.17 -42.63
N ALA A 8 -17.47 -5.50 -42.64
CA ALA A 8 -17.54 -6.30 -41.41
C ALA A 8 -16.21 -6.30 -40.62
N LEU A 9 -15.06 -6.27 -41.32
CA LEU A 9 -13.75 -6.14 -40.68
C LEU A 9 -13.57 -4.73 -40.09
N LEU A 10 -13.90 -3.69 -40.86
CA LEU A 10 -13.79 -2.29 -40.46
C LEU A 10 -14.66 -2.00 -39.22
N LEU A 11 -15.92 -2.46 -39.22
CA LEU A 11 -16.83 -2.36 -38.07
C LEU A 11 -16.30 -3.07 -36.83
N LYS A 12 -15.70 -4.27 -36.97
CA LYS A 12 -15.07 -4.98 -35.84
C LYS A 12 -13.87 -4.22 -35.29
N VAL A 13 -13.00 -3.69 -36.14
CA VAL A 13 -11.84 -2.87 -35.71
C VAL A 13 -12.31 -1.59 -35.01
N ILE A 14 -13.32 -0.90 -35.54
CA ILE A 14 -13.92 0.29 -34.92
C ILE A 14 -14.55 -0.06 -33.57
N SER A 15 -15.33 -1.15 -33.49
CA SER A 15 -15.97 -1.59 -32.23
C SER A 15 -14.95 -1.94 -31.16
N ILE A 16 -13.87 -2.65 -31.51
CA ILE A 16 -12.78 -2.99 -30.57
C ILE A 16 -12.08 -1.72 -30.08
N ASN A 17 -11.80 -0.75 -30.96
CA ASN A 17 -11.21 0.52 -30.54
C ASN A 17 -12.17 1.35 -29.67
N ILE A 18 -13.47 1.39 -29.98
CA ILE A 18 -14.46 2.08 -29.14
C ILE A 18 -14.58 1.42 -27.76
N ILE A 19 -14.59 0.08 -27.68
CA ILE A 19 -14.60 -0.65 -26.41
C ILE A 19 -13.33 -0.34 -25.61
N LEU A 20 -12.15 -0.40 -26.23
CA LEU A 20 -10.88 -0.08 -25.57
C LEU A 20 -10.79 1.39 -25.13
N ILE A 21 -11.29 2.34 -25.91
CA ILE A 21 -11.29 3.77 -25.57
C ILE A 21 -12.30 4.05 -24.45
N SER A 22 -13.50 3.48 -24.51
CA SER A 22 -14.54 3.69 -23.49
C SER A 22 -14.20 3.00 -22.16
N SER A 23 -13.64 1.78 -22.17
CA SER A 23 -13.08 1.19 -20.95
C SER A 23 -11.88 2.00 -20.45
N SER A 24 -10.95 2.41 -21.32
CA SER A 24 -9.84 3.28 -20.89
C SER A 24 -10.32 4.61 -20.29
N TYR A 25 -11.46 5.14 -20.71
CA TYR A 25 -12.03 6.38 -20.17
C TYR A 25 -12.75 6.16 -18.84
N VAL A 26 -13.59 5.13 -18.73
CA VAL A 26 -14.24 4.73 -17.48
C VAL A 26 -13.20 4.36 -16.43
N ASN A 27 -12.26 3.46 -16.75
CA ASN A 27 -11.20 3.05 -15.84
C ASN A 27 -10.23 4.21 -15.53
N ALA A 28 -10.00 5.17 -16.43
CA ALA A 28 -9.23 6.38 -16.09
C ALA A 28 -9.99 7.29 -15.11
N GLN A 29 -11.31 7.41 -15.27
CA GLN A 29 -12.16 8.18 -14.37
C GLN A 29 -12.33 7.48 -13.01
N GLU A 30 -12.43 6.15 -12.97
CA GLU A 30 -12.43 5.36 -11.73
C GLU A 30 -11.07 5.33 -11.03
N VAL A 31 -9.95 5.40 -11.78
CA VAL A 31 -8.61 5.59 -11.20
C VAL A 31 -8.43 7.01 -10.66
N ASP A 32 -8.94 8.04 -11.34
CA ASP A 32 -8.93 9.41 -10.81
C ASP A 32 -9.85 9.53 -9.59
N ASP A 33 -11.06 8.96 -9.63
CA ASP A 33 -11.98 8.87 -8.48
C ASP A 33 -11.40 8.01 -7.35
N PHE A 34 -10.63 6.94 -7.61
CA PHE A 34 -9.92 6.19 -6.56
C PHE A 34 -8.79 7.03 -5.91
N ILE A 35 -8.09 7.84 -6.72
CA ILE A 35 -7.05 8.76 -6.26
C ILE A 35 -7.67 9.92 -5.44
N ASN A 36 -8.83 10.43 -5.85
CA ASN A 36 -9.46 11.63 -5.30
C ASN A 36 -10.44 11.34 -4.15
N SER A 37 -11.18 10.21 -4.18
CA SER A 37 -12.15 9.84 -3.12
C SER A 37 -11.46 9.45 -1.81
N LYS A 38 -10.34 8.72 -1.88
CA LYS A 38 -9.56 8.31 -0.71
C LYS A 38 -8.50 9.35 -0.38
N LYS A 39 -8.92 10.47 0.24
CA LYS A 39 -8.06 11.56 0.75
C LYS A 39 -6.68 11.05 1.18
N VAL A 40 -5.68 11.30 0.34
CA VAL A 40 -4.28 11.04 0.67
C VAL A 40 -3.75 12.29 1.35
N ASP A 41 -3.58 12.26 2.67
CA ASP A 41 -3.27 13.47 3.44
C ASP A 41 -1.99 14.19 2.99
N ARG A 42 -1.01 13.47 2.43
CA ARG A 42 0.24 14.02 1.84
C ARG A 42 0.80 13.15 0.73
N TYR A 43 1.39 13.77 -0.28
CA TYR A 43 2.14 13.07 -1.34
C TYR A 43 3.64 13.10 -1.04
N ILE A 44 4.27 11.91 -1.00
CA ILE A 44 5.72 11.76 -0.80
C ILE A 44 6.40 11.60 -2.15
N PHE A 45 7.11 12.63 -2.60
CA PHE A 45 7.86 12.62 -3.86
C PHE A 45 9.31 12.19 -3.61
N LEU A 46 9.71 11.05 -4.16
CA LEU A 46 11.08 10.52 -4.07
C LEU A 46 11.94 11.05 -5.22
N PHE A 47 13.12 11.57 -4.92
CA PHE A 47 14.10 12.03 -5.90
C PHE A 47 15.54 11.78 -5.45
N GLU A 48 16.45 11.76 -6.40
CA GLU A 48 17.86 11.49 -6.16
C GLU A 48 18.59 12.79 -5.77
N GLY A 49 19.31 12.75 -4.65
CA GLY A 49 20.34 13.73 -4.30
C GLY A 49 21.68 13.03 -4.08
N LYS A 50 22.71 13.80 -3.73
CA LYS A 50 24.00 13.26 -3.27
C LYS A 50 24.26 13.67 -1.83
N ASP A 51 24.92 12.80 -1.07
CA ASP A 51 25.52 13.17 0.22
C ASP A 51 26.81 13.98 -0.01
N ASN A 52 27.46 14.42 1.08
CA ASN A 52 28.72 15.16 1.02
C ASN A 52 29.91 14.33 0.46
N ASN A 53 29.76 13.01 0.36
CA ASN A 53 30.75 12.08 -0.18
C ASN A 53 30.47 11.71 -1.65
N GLY A 54 29.38 12.20 -2.23
CA GLY A 54 28.96 11.93 -3.61
C GLY A 54 28.10 10.68 -3.81
N ASN A 55 27.72 9.96 -2.75
CA ASN A 55 26.82 8.80 -2.81
C ASN A 55 25.39 9.22 -3.18
N SER A 56 24.71 8.49 -4.05
CA SER A 56 23.29 8.76 -4.37
C SER A 56 22.40 8.40 -3.16
N ILE A 57 21.80 9.42 -2.55
CA ILE A 57 20.84 9.29 -1.45
C ILE A 57 19.43 9.65 -1.91
N LEU A 58 18.44 8.83 -1.56
CA LEU A 58 17.05 9.12 -1.89
C LEU A 58 16.52 10.20 -0.95
N ASN A 59 16.39 11.42 -1.48
CA ASN A 59 15.70 12.50 -0.78
C ASN A 59 14.20 12.32 -1.04
N TYR A 60 13.40 12.47 0.02
CA TYR A 60 11.96 12.60 -0.13
C TYR A 60 11.57 14.05 0.11
N ILE A 61 10.63 14.56 -0.70
CA ILE A 61 9.92 15.81 -0.46
C ILE A 61 8.52 15.44 -0.01
N ILE A 62 8.08 16.06 1.08
CA ILE A 62 6.69 16.08 1.50
C ILE A 62 6.19 17.50 1.22
N ASP A 63 5.13 17.62 0.42
CA ASP A 63 4.43 18.88 0.13
C ASP A 63 5.36 20.06 -0.25
N GLY A 64 6.33 19.78 -1.14
CA GLY A 64 7.30 20.75 -1.66
C GLY A 64 8.51 21.05 -0.77
N LYS A 65 8.63 20.45 0.43
CA LYS A 65 9.70 20.75 1.40
C LYS A 65 10.59 19.54 1.68
N LYS A 66 11.91 19.77 1.82
CA LYS A 66 12.82 18.79 2.43
C LYS A 66 12.41 18.59 3.90
N PRO A 67 12.12 17.36 4.35
CA PRO A 67 11.83 17.08 5.74
C PRO A 67 13.13 17.04 6.55
N ALA A 68 13.45 18.17 7.18
CA ALA A 68 14.28 18.20 8.39
C ALA A 68 13.45 17.86 9.65
N VAL A 69 12.18 17.47 9.46
CA VAL A 69 11.20 17.16 10.51
C VAL A 69 10.71 15.73 10.25
N PRO A 70 10.74 14.82 11.23
CA PRO A 70 10.13 13.50 11.06
C PRO A 70 8.62 13.63 10.78
N LEU A 71 7.98 12.55 10.32
CA LEU A 71 6.53 12.45 10.43
C LEU A 71 6.20 12.65 11.92
N SER A 72 5.34 13.65 12.21
CA SER A 72 5.17 14.35 13.51
C SER A 72 5.37 13.56 14.80
N ASP A 73 5.05 12.26 14.81
CA ASP A 73 5.40 11.33 15.89
C ASP A 73 5.95 10.02 15.29
N THR A 74 7.05 9.52 15.86
CA THR A 74 7.53 8.12 15.89
C THR A 74 7.85 7.34 14.59
N THR A 75 7.63 7.83 13.37
CA THR A 75 7.83 7.03 12.12
C THR A 75 8.90 7.59 11.17
N TYR A 76 9.86 6.75 10.79
CA TYR A 76 10.89 7.03 9.79
C TYR A 76 10.80 6.05 8.60
N LEU A 77 11.07 6.53 7.39
CA LEU A 77 10.96 5.78 6.14
C LEU A 77 12.26 5.92 5.33
N THR A 78 12.82 4.81 4.87
CA THR A 78 13.87 4.78 3.86
C THR A 78 13.57 3.76 2.76
N PHE A 79 14.26 3.88 1.64
CA PHE A 79 14.04 3.05 0.45
C PHE A 79 15.39 2.46 0.03
N THR A 80 15.50 1.14 -0.03
CA THR A 80 16.76 0.45 -0.37
C THR A 80 16.74 -0.01 -1.83
N GLY A 81 17.61 0.60 -2.64
CA GLY A 81 17.84 0.22 -4.02
C GLY A 81 18.31 1.38 -4.89
N GLY A 82 18.95 1.05 -6.01
CA GLY A 82 19.30 2.02 -7.05
C GLY A 82 18.06 2.54 -7.78
N LYS A 83 18.20 3.67 -8.49
CA LYS A 83 17.09 4.44 -9.10
C LYS A 83 16.09 3.65 -9.96
N SER A 84 16.52 2.57 -10.61
CA SER A 84 15.71 1.66 -11.46
C SER A 84 15.44 0.28 -10.83
N ASN A 85 15.93 0.07 -9.60
CA ASN A 85 15.95 -1.20 -8.87
C ASN A 85 15.69 -0.97 -7.36
N MET A 86 14.71 -0.13 -7.00
CA MET A 86 14.06 -0.23 -5.69
C MET A 86 13.39 -1.60 -5.63
N LYS A 87 13.87 -2.45 -4.72
CA LYS A 87 13.33 -3.79 -4.46
C LYS A 87 12.63 -3.88 -3.10
N GLU A 88 12.84 -2.90 -2.23
CA GLU A 88 12.49 -2.95 -0.82
C GLU A 88 12.07 -1.57 -0.31
N LEU A 89 10.99 -1.53 0.48
CA LEU A 89 10.71 -0.44 1.42
C LEU A 89 11.28 -0.84 2.77
N VAL A 90 12.02 0.06 3.42
CA VAL A 90 12.54 -0.15 4.77
C VAL A 90 11.91 0.89 5.70
N VAL A 91 11.07 0.39 6.60
CA VAL A 91 10.41 1.21 7.61
C VAL A 91 11.14 1.05 8.93
N TYR A 92 11.40 2.17 9.59
CA TYR A 92 11.97 2.23 10.92
C TYR A 92 10.93 2.88 11.84
N LEU A 93 10.26 2.05 12.64
CA LEU A 93 9.31 2.52 13.66
C LEU A 93 10.05 2.77 14.96
N GLN A 94 9.88 3.94 15.56
CA GLN A 94 10.38 4.18 16.92
C GLN A 94 9.62 3.27 17.89
N PRO A 95 10.30 2.61 18.85
CA PRO A 95 9.65 1.78 19.84
C PRO A 95 8.63 2.54 20.69
N ILE A 96 7.58 1.83 21.11
CA ILE A 96 6.49 2.34 21.94
C ILE A 96 6.23 1.39 23.11
N ASN A 97 5.75 1.95 24.23
CA ASN A 97 5.38 1.16 25.39
C ASN A 97 4.09 0.38 25.11
N PRO A 98 4.07 -0.96 25.15
CA PRO A 98 2.90 -1.77 24.81
C PRO A 98 1.74 -1.63 25.81
N LEU A 99 1.96 -1.03 26.98
CA LEU A 99 0.91 -0.68 27.94
C LEU A 99 0.27 0.69 27.66
N GLN A 100 0.84 1.48 26.74
CA GLN A 100 0.27 2.76 26.28
C GLN A 100 -0.28 2.68 24.86
N ARG A 101 0.45 2.07 23.92
CA ARG A 101 0.14 2.15 22.49
C ARG A 101 0.49 0.86 21.77
N LEU A 102 -0.24 0.55 20.70
CA LEU A 102 0.05 -0.56 19.78
C LEU A 102 0.23 -0.04 18.36
N TYR A 103 1.15 -0.66 17.62
CA TYR A 103 1.26 -0.51 16.17
C TYR A 103 0.48 -1.62 15.48
N THR A 104 -0.66 -1.29 14.88
CA THR A 104 -1.32 -2.16 13.90
C THR A 104 -0.75 -1.82 12.53
N ILE A 105 0.20 -2.65 12.07
CA ILE A 105 0.81 -2.51 10.75
C ILE A 105 0.02 -3.35 9.75
N THR A 106 -0.46 -2.72 8.68
CA THR A 106 -1.19 -3.36 7.58
C THR A 106 -0.47 -3.08 6.28
N THR A 107 -0.19 -4.13 5.50
CA THR A 107 0.46 -4.04 4.19
C THR A 107 -0.46 -4.64 3.14
N ASN A 108 -1.01 -3.80 2.28
CA ASN A 108 -1.84 -4.21 1.17
C ASN A 108 -1.00 -4.12 -0.11
N GLU A 109 -0.68 -5.26 -0.71
CA GLU A 109 -0.31 -5.29 -2.12
C GLU A 109 -1.59 -5.30 -2.95
N PHE A 110 -2.05 -4.12 -3.37
CA PHE A 110 -2.98 -4.05 -4.47
C PHE A 110 -2.22 -4.36 -5.76
N ASN A 111 -2.84 -5.13 -6.66
CA ASN A 111 -2.45 -5.02 -8.06
C ASN A 111 -2.81 -3.59 -8.53
N ASP A 112 -2.20 -3.13 -9.63
CA ASP A 112 -2.73 -1.94 -10.30
C ASP A 112 -4.24 -2.19 -10.57
N PRO A 113 -5.19 -1.28 -10.26
CA PRO A 113 -6.63 -1.60 -10.33
C PRO A 113 -7.07 -2.16 -11.69
N ILE A 114 -6.41 -1.70 -12.76
CA ILE A 114 -6.51 -2.17 -14.15
C ILE A 114 -6.30 -3.70 -14.30
N ALA A 115 -5.58 -4.32 -13.36
CA ALA A 115 -5.29 -5.75 -13.30
C ALA A 115 -6.03 -6.50 -12.18
N GLU A 116 -6.62 -5.83 -11.18
CA GLU A 116 -7.29 -6.52 -10.05
C GLU A 116 -8.77 -6.83 -10.31
N GLU A 117 -9.48 -5.99 -11.08
CA GLU A 117 -10.85 -6.28 -11.52
C GLU A 117 -10.96 -7.60 -12.31
N PHE A 118 -9.86 -8.02 -12.93
CA PHE A 118 -9.76 -9.27 -13.67
C PHE A 118 -9.74 -10.53 -12.77
N GLY A 119 -9.55 -10.38 -11.45
CA GLY A 119 -9.32 -11.50 -10.52
C GLY A 119 -10.38 -11.71 -9.44
N ASN A 120 -10.96 -10.64 -8.87
CA ASN A 120 -11.72 -10.72 -7.61
C ASN A 120 -13.16 -11.27 -7.73
N ALA A 121 -13.54 -11.90 -8.85
CA ALA A 121 -14.90 -12.37 -9.13
C ALA A 121 -15.30 -13.71 -8.46
N LEU A 122 -14.47 -14.30 -7.59
CA LEU A 122 -14.52 -15.75 -7.32
C LEU A 122 -14.67 -16.25 -5.87
N ILE A 123 -14.24 -15.53 -4.82
CA ILE A 123 -14.12 -16.14 -3.47
C ILE A 123 -14.54 -15.20 -2.33
N ASP A 124 -15.80 -15.28 -1.89
CA ASP A 124 -16.21 -14.96 -0.52
C ASP A 124 -17.36 -15.87 -0.07
N LEU A 125 -17.06 -16.88 0.75
CA LEU A 125 -18.03 -17.56 1.64
C LEU A 125 -17.35 -18.62 2.53
N ARG A 126 -17.09 -18.27 3.80
CA ARG A 126 -17.47 -19.05 5.00
C ARG A 126 -16.94 -18.44 6.31
N LYS A 127 -17.77 -17.58 6.89
CA LYS A 127 -17.73 -17.21 8.31
C LYS A 127 -18.14 -18.40 9.20
N VAL A 128 -18.08 -18.17 10.52
CA VAL A 128 -18.81 -18.83 11.63
C VAL A 128 -18.03 -19.82 12.53
N PHE A 129 -17.31 -19.22 13.49
CA PHE A 129 -17.38 -19.40 14.96
C PHE A 129 -17.38 -20.79 15.66
N ALA A 130 -16.69 -20.82 16.82
CA ALA A 130 -16.79 -21.78 17.95
C ALA A 130 -17.57 -21.10 19.12
N PRO A 131 -17.25 -21.15 20.44
CA PRO A 131 -16.44 -22.05 21.31
C PRO A 131 -17.10 -22.37 22.72
N PHE A 132 -16.30 -22.84 23.71
CA PHE A 132 -16.49 -22.79 25.20
C PHE A 132 -17.46 -23.78 25.93
N ALA A 133 -17.45 -24.01 27.27
CA ALA A 133 -16.42 -24.08 28.37
C ALA A 133 -17.08 -24.42 29.77
N VAL A 134 -16.34 -24.27 30.92
CA VAL A 134 -16.79 -24.09 32.35
C VAL A 134 -17.15 -25.39 33.17
N GLU A 135 -17.07 -25.52 34.53
CA GLU A 135 -16.02 -25.29 35.59
C GLU A 135 -16.46 -25.89 37.01
N PRO A 136 -15.79 -25.71 38.21
CA PRO A 136 -15.84 -26.64 39.38
C PRO A 136 -16.15 -26.05 40.82
N MET A 137 -15.90 -26.80 41.94
CA MET A 137 -15.69 -26.39 43.38
C MET A 137 -15.23 -27.62 44.25
N GLY A 138 -14.79 -27.58 45.55
CA GLY A 138 -14.40 -26.51 46.51
C GLY A 138 -14.33 -26.93 48.03
N ALA A 139 -13.54 -26.21 48.88
CA ALA A 139 -13.59 -26.06 50.38
C ALA A 139 -12.87 -27.03 51.41
N ASN A 140 -12.75 -26.56 52.68
CA ASN A 140 -12.00 -27.04 53.90
C ASN A 140 -12.62 -26.38 55.18
N ASN A 141 -12.45 -26.68 56.50
CA ASN A 141 -11.68 -27.56 57.44
C ASN A 141 -12.42 -27.57 58.84
N GLY A 142 -12.02 -28.06 60.05
CA GLY A 142 -10.74 -28.43 60.76
C GLY A 142 -10.28 -27.32 61.76
N CYS A 143 -9.73 -27.47 62.98
CA CYS A 143 -9.64 -28.48 64.08
C CYS A 143 -9.26 -27.68 65.43
N SER A 144 -8.60 -28.13 66.53
CA SER A 144 -8.19 -27.23 67.70
C SER A 144 -6.82 -27.27 68.53
N GLY A 145 -5.64 -26.85 68.02
CA GLY A 145 -4.29 -26.74 68.68
C GLY A 145 -3.56 -25.37 68.55
N ILE A 146 -4.21 -24.35 69.09
CA ILE A 146 -4.17 -22.91 68.79
C ILE A 146 -2.80 -22.22 68.74
N THR A 147 -1.84 -22.59 69.58
CA THR A 147 -0.73 -21.69 69.95
C THR A 147 0.28 -21.42 68.83
N GLN A 148 0.66 -22.45 68.07
CA GLN A 148 1.51 -22.28 66.88
C GLN A 148 0.76 -21.48 65.79
N ILE A 149 -0.56 -21.69 65.71
CA ILE A 149 -1.43 -20.99 64.77
C ILE A 149 -1.53 -19.53 65.14
N LYS A 150 -1.61 -19.14 66.41
CA LYS A 150 -1.62 -17.72 66.80
C LYS A 150 -0.39 -17.00 66.24
N ALA A 151 0.81 -17.52 66.47
CA ALA A 151 2.04 -16.92 65.92
C ALA A 151 2.06 -16.87 64.38
N LYS A 152 1.42 -17.84 63.69
CA LYS A 152 1.25 -17.80 62.22
C LYS A 152 0.11 -16.89 61.76
N VAL A 153 -0.97 -16.74 62.52
CA VAL A 153 -2.08 -15.81 62.31
C VAL A 153 -1.60 -14.37 62.48
N ASP A 154 -0.75 -14.11 63.46
CA ASP A 154 -0.05 -12.83 63.65
C ASP A 154 0.89 -12.56 62.46
N SER A 155 1.66 -13.56 62.01
CA SER A 155 2.51 -13.47 60.81
C SER A 155 1.70 -13.21 59.53
N ILE A 156 0.54 -13.87 59.38
CA ILE A 156 -0.42 -13.67 58.29
C ILE A 156 -1.02 -12.27 58.38
N SER A 157 -1.38 -11.78 59.58
CA SER A 157 -1.94 -10.44 59.80
C SER A 157 -0.95 -9.34 59.40
N ILE A 158 0.32 -9.47 59.78
CA ILE A 158 1.40 -8.55 59.37
C ILE A 158 1.56 -8.58 57.84
N LEU A 159 1.59 -9.78 57.24
CA LEU A 159 1.65 -9.92 55.79
C LEU A 159 0.42 -9.35 55.09
N ILE A 160 -0.78 -9.45 55.67
CA ILE A 160 -2.06 -8.90 55.15
C ILE A 160 -2.07 -7.37 55.21
N ASN A 161 -1.76 -6.78 56.37
CA ASN A 161 -1.82 -5.32 56.57
C ASN A 161 -0.82 -4.55 55.70
N ASN A 162 0.27 -5.19 55.26
CA ASN A 162 1.26 -4.60 54.37
C ASN A 162 0.84 -4.49 52.88
N THR A 163 -0.42 -4.76 52.51
CA THR A 163 -0.94 -4.35 51.17
C THR A 163 -2.05 -3.33 51.26
N LYS A 164 -1.69 -2.07 51.03
CA LYS A 164 -2.60 -1.13 50.37
C LYS A 164 -2.68 -1.45 48.88
N SER A 165 -3.80 -1.10 48.23
CA SER A 165 -3.96 -1.20 46.77
C SER A 165 -2.88 -0.41 46.01
N GLU A 166 -2.48 0.74 46.55
CA GLU A 166 -1.36 1.59 46.12
C GLU A 166 -0.08 0.79 45.75
N ALA A 167 0.24 -0.26 46.53
CA ALA A 167 1.44 -1.07 46.33
C ALA A 167 1.41 -1.91 45.04
N PHE A 168 0.23 -2.17 44.47
CA PHE A 168 0.06 -2.84 43.18
C PHE A 168 -0.21 -1.84 42.04
N ILE A 169 -0.96 -0.77 42.32
CA ILE A 169 -1.30 0.26 41.34
C ILE A 169 -0.05 1.02 40.88
N LYS A 170 0.82 1.42 41.83
CA LYS A 170 2.00 2.25 41.52
C LYS A 170 3.01 1.56 40.58
N PRO A 171 3.43 0.29 40.79
CA PRO A 171 4.27 -0.41 39.81
C PRO A 171 3.63 -0.56 38.43
N PHE A 172 2.30 -0.65 38.33
CA PHE A 172 1.62 -0.67 37.02
C PHE A 172 1.65 0.70 36.32
N GLN A 173 1.40 1.79 37.07
CA GLN A 173 1.54 3.15 36.55
C GLN A 173 2.96 3.43 36.08
N GLU A 174 3.96 3.08 36.88
CA GLU A 174 5.37 3.21 36.54
C GLU A 174 5.74 2.39 35.29
N MET A 175 5.26 1.14 35.16
CA MET A 175 5.41 0.35 33.92
C MET A 175 4.78 1.04 32.70
N LYS A 176 3.59 1.63 32.86
CA LYS A 176 2.91 2.38 31.79
C LYS A 176 3.63 3.70 31.48
N GLU A 177 4.41 4.26 32.39
CA GLU A 177 5.21 5.48 32.21
C GLU A 177 6.62 5.24 31.64
N ILE A 178 7.09 3.97 31.54
CA ILE A 178 8.40 3.66 30.95
C ILE A 178 8.51 4.24 29.54
N SER A 179 9.46 5.15 29.37
CA SER A 179 9.75 5.79 28.09
C SER A 179 10.58 4.87 27.19
N PHE A 180 10.03 4.55 26.02
CA PHE A 180 10.66 3.72 24.98
C PHE A 180 11.56 4.52 24.02
N LEU A 181 11.86 5.79 24.33
CA LEU A 181 12.71 6.65 23.49
C LEU A 181 14.16 6.16 23.33
N SER A 182 14.68 5.36 24.28
CA SER A 182 16.02 4.77 24.21
C SER A 182 16.13 3.46 24.99
N GLN A 183 17.07 2.59 24.61
CA GLN A 183 17.32 1.31 25.29
C GLN A 183 17.58 1.49 26.80
N ALA A 184 18.45 2.44 27.16
CA ALA A 184 18.83 2.70 28.56
C ALA A 184 17.65 3.21 29.41
N SER A 185 16.71 3.94 28.81
CA SER A 185 15.47 4.37 29.48
C SER A 185 14.60 3.17 29.85
N VAL A 186 14.40 2.24 28.92
CA VAL A 186 13.62 1.01 29.17
C VAL A 186 14.31 0.11 30.19
N GLU A 187 15.63 -0.10 30.07
CA GLU A 187 16.41 -0.89 31.03
C GLU A 187 16.36 -0.32 32.46
N SER A 188 16.44 1.01 32.60
CA SER A 188 16.35 1.69 33.89
C SER A 188 14.96 1.53 34.52
N GLY A 189 13.90 1.83 33.76
CA GLY A 189 12.51 1.72 34.24
C GLY A 189 12.13 0.28 34.62
N MET A 190 12.48 -0.69 33.78
CA MET A 190 12.20 -2.12 34.05
C MET A 190 12.93 -2.62 35.30
N LYS A 191 14.18 -2.19 35.51
CA LYS A 191 14.93 -2.49 36.74
C LYS A 191 14.27 -1.91 37.98
N GLU A 192 13.80 -0.67 37.93
CA GLU A 192 13.10 -0.04 39.06
C GLU A 192 11.77 -0.73 39.39
N VAL A 193 10.97 -1.05 38.37
CA VAL A 193 9.72 -1.81 38.52
C VAL A 193 9.98 -3.19 39.13
N ASN A 194 10.94 -3.95 38.60
CA ASN A 194 11.25 -5.29 39.10
C ASN A 194 11.65 -5.26 40.59
N ASN A 195 12.41 -4.25 41.02
CA ASN A 195 12.76 -4.07 42.44
C ASN A 195 11.53 -3.86 43.34
N LYS A 196 10.41 -3.35 42.81
CA LYS A 196 9.14 -3.15 43.53
C LYS A 196 8.21 -4.38 43.44
N VAL A 197 8.24 -5.12 42.33
CA VAL A 197 7.39 -6.31 42.10
C VAL A 197 7.94 -7.56 42.80
N GLN A 198 9.27 -7.78 42.83
CA GLN A 198 9.86 -8.98 43.45
C GLN A 198 9.53 -9.14 44.95
N PRO A 199 9.54 -8.08 45.79
CA PRO A 199 9.08 -8.17 47.18
C PRO A 199 7.60 -8.56 47.31
N LEU A 200 6.72 -8.10 46.42
CA LEU A 200 5.28 -8.44 46.44
C LEU A 200 5.07 -9.93 46.16
N ASN A 201 5.73 -10.47 45.14
CA ASN A 201 5.70 -11.90 44.83
C ASN A 201 6.25 -12.74 46.00
N THR A 202 7.42 -12.37 46.52
CA THR A 202 8.05 -13.04 47.67
C THR A 202 7.14 -13.05 48.89
N ASN A 203 6.54 -11.91 49.25
CA ASN A 203 5.62 -11.79 50.37
C ASN A 203 4.32 -12.59 50.17
N ASN A 204 3.84 -12.73 48.93
CA ASN A 204 2.64 -13.54 48.66
C ASN A 204 2.93 -15.05 48.71
N LEU A 205 4.10 -15.49 48.23
CA LEU A 205 4.55 -16.87 48.39
C LEU A 205 4.77 -17.23 49.88
N LEU A 206 5.30 -16.31 50.68
CA LEU A 206 5.40 -16.46 52.14
C LEU A 206 4.01 -16.49 52.80
N LEU A 207 3.06 -15.66 52.37
CA LEU A 207 1.68 -15.67 52.85
C LEU A 207 0.99 -17.01 52.56
N LEU A 208 1.03 -17.49 51.31
CA LEU A 208 0.46 -18.79 50.92
C LEU A 208 1.13 -19.95 51.68
N LYS A 209 2.46 -19.91 51.86
CA LYS A 209 3.20 -20.89 52.67
C LYS A 209 2.77 -20.86 54.14
N TYR A 210 2.56 -19.69 54.73
CA TYR A 210 2.07 -19.56 56.11
C TYR A 210 0.61 -19.97 56.23
N ILE A 211 -0.27 -19.66 55.28
CA ILE A 211 -1.65 -20.17 55.24
C ILE A 211 -1.65 -21.69 55.17
N HIS A 212 -0.88 -22.32 54.27
CA HIS A 212 -0.82 -23.78 54.16
C HIS A 212 -0.24 -24.46 55.42
N ILE A 213 0.81 -23.89 56.03
CA ILE A 213 1.33 -24.38 57.32
C ILE A 213 0.28 -24.23 58.42
N THR A 214 -0.39 -23.08 58.49
CA THR A 214 -1.46 -22.82 59.46
C THR A 214 -2.64 -23.76 59.22
N GLN A 215 -2.96 -24.12 57.97
CA GLN A 215 -4.03 -25.03 57.56
C GLN A 215 -3.73 -26.49 57.93
N LYS A 216 -2.50 -26.97 57.68
CA LYS A 216 -2.05 -28.30 58.09
C LYS A 216 -1.99 -28.44 59.59
N LEU A 217 -1.34 -27.47 60.24
CA LEU A 217 -1.40 -27.40 61.69
C LEU A 217 -2.88 -27.40 62.08
N ILE A 218 -3.78 -26.65 61.41
CA ILE A 218 -5.25 -26.64 61.61
C ILE A 218 -5.95 -28.00 61.42
N GLU A 219 -5.34 -29.01 60.82
CA GLU A 219 -5.88 -30.37 60.71
C GLU A 219 -5.38 -31.26 61.87
N GLU A 220 -4.13 -31.04 62.33
CA GLU A 220 -3.48 -31.71 63.48
C GLU A 220 -3.92 -31.15 64.86
N ILE A 221 -4.29 -29.88 64.85
CA ILE A 221 -4.87 -29.05 65.90
C ILE A 221 -6.08 -29.83 66.50
N ASP A 222 -6.20 -30.12 67.81
CA ASP A 222 -7.39 -30.81 68.40
C ASP A 222 -7.67 -30.49 69.90
N CYS A 223 -8.94 -30.54 70.36
CA CYS A 223 -9.35 -30.09 71.71
C CYS A 223 -10.11 -31.11 72.57
N ASN A 224 -9.74 -31.12 73.86
CA ASN A 224 -10.41 -31.84 74.95
C ASN A 224 -11.94 -31.60 75.07
N ASN A 225 -12.43 -30.43 74.64
CA ASN A 225 -13.86 -30.11 74.59
C ASN A 225 -14.27 -30.02 73.11
N LYS A 226 -15.02 -31.00 72.62
CA LYS A 226 -15.46 -31.09 71.21
C LYS A 226 -16.31 -29.91 70.72
N GLY A 227 -16.95 -29.14 71.62
CA GLY A 227 -17.67 -27.92 71.27
C GLY A 227 -16.75 -26.71 71.11
N LEU A 228 -15.77 -26.56 72.02
CA LEU A 228 -14.71 -25.54 71.89
C LEU A 228 -13.82 -25.83 70.68
N ASP A 229 -13.49 -27.11 70.50
CA ASP A 229 -12.86 -27.67 69.31
C ASP A 229 -13.60 -27.18 68.07
N LEU A 230 -14.87 -27.59 67.88
CA LEU A 230 -15.72 -27.21 66.74
C LEU A 230 -15.78 -25.70 66.50
N ALA A 231 -16.05 -24.91 67.54
CA ALA A 231 -16.16 -23.45 67.43
C ALA A 231 -14.84 -22.80 66.98
N LEU A 232 -13.71 -23.32 67.47
CA LEU A 232 -12.39 -22.86 67.08
C LEU A 232 -12.00 -23.37 65.67
N LYS A 233 -12.38 -24.60 65.28
CA LYS A 233 -12.23 -25.08 63.89
C LYS A 233 -12.77 -24.04 62.94
N VAL A 234 -14.03 -23.67 63.18
CA VAL A 234 -14.79 -22.74 62.35
C VAL A 234 -14.18 -21.35 62.41
N ALA A 235 -13.81 -20.82 63.58
CA ALA A 235 -13.20 -19.49 63.68
C ALA A 235 -11.84 -19.39 62.96
N LEU A 236 -10.95 -20.36 63.16
CA LEU A 236 -9.61 -20.38 62.54
C LEU A 236 -9.67 -20.73 61.05
N THR A 237 -10.57 -21.64 60.65
CA THR A 237 -10.83 -21.95 59.23
C THR A 237 -11.46 -20.76 58.53
N GLN A 238 -12.44 -20.06 59.11
CA GLN A 238 -13.05 -18.85 58.53
C GLN A 238 -12.02 -17.73 58.37
N TYR A 239 -11.14 -17.56 59.36
CA TYR A 239 -10.00 -16.65 59.27
C TYR A 239 -9.05 -17.06 58.13
N LEU A 240 -8.69 -18.34 58.01
CA LEU A 240 -7.84 -18.81 56.92
C LEU A 240 -8.54 -18.78 55.55
N GLN A 241 -9.84 -19.02 55.44
CA GLN A 241 -10.60 -18.85 54.20
C GLN A 241 -10.57 -17.37 53.76
N THR A 242 -10.69 -16.44 54.72
CA THR A 242 -10.55 -15.00 54.47
C THR A 242 -9.11 -14.64 54.06
N ALA A 243 -8.10 -15.12 54.79
CA ALA A 243 -6.69 -14.91 54.46
C ALA A 243 -6.28 -15.53 53.12
N ASN A 244 -6.83 -16.69 52.78
CA ASN A 244 -6.63 -17.39 51.50
C ASN A 244 -7.35 -16.66 50.36
N THR A 245 -8.55 -16.13 50.60
CA THR A 245 -9.22 -15.24 49.64
C THR A 245 -8.34 -14.02 49.36
N ILE A 246 -7.83 -13.34 50.40
CA ILE A 246 -6.90 -12.20 50.26
C ILE A 246 -5.60 -12.62 49.54
N ALA A 247 -5.04 -13.79 49.84
CA ALA A 247 -3.83 -14.31 49.19
C ALA A 247 -4.03 -14.68 47.71
N ASN A 248 -5.21 -15.19 47.35
CA ASN A 248 -5.61 -15.50 45.98
C ASN A 248 -5.96 -14.24 45.19
N GLU A 249 -6.63 -13.27 45.81
CA GLU A 249 -6.80 -11.94 45.22
C GLU A 249 -5.44 -11.30 44.94
N ARG A 250 -4.52 -11.29 45.91
CA ARG A 250 -3.13 -10.83 45.72
C ARG A 250 -2.42 -11.60 44.62
N ALA A 251 -2.56 -12.92 44.56
CA ALA A 251 -1.99 -13.74 43.49
C ALA A 251 -2.55 -13.31 42.11
N SER A 252 -3.83 -12.95 42.02
CA SER A 252 -4.43 -12.39 40.80
C SER A 252 -3.81 -11.02 40.44
N LYS A 253 -3.66 -10.10 41.40
CA LYS A 253 -3.03 -8.78 41.17
C LYS A 253 -1.55 -8.92 40.76
N ILE A 254 -0.82 -9.84 41.39
CA ILE A 254 0.59 -10.14 41.07
C ILE A 254 0.70 -10.83 39.71
N SER A 255 -0.19 -11.75 39.36
CA SER A 255 -0.24 -12.35 38.00
C SER A 255 -0.56 -11.29 36.94
N THR A 256 -1.40 -10.31 37.27
CA THR A 256 -1.75 -9.20 36.39
C THR A 256 -0.58 -8.23 36.19
N LEU A 257 0.20 -7.95 37.25
CA LEU A 257 1.47 -7.23 37.16
C LEU A 257 2.54 -8.01 36.38
N ASP A 258 2.68 -9.31 36.60
CA ASP A 258 3.62 -10.18 35.89
C ASP A 258 3.30 -10.28 34.39
N LYS A 259 2.01 -10.34 34.02
CA LYS A 259 1.56 -10.22 32.62
C LYS A 259 1.94 -8.87 32.03
N ALA A 260 1.66 -7.76 32.72
CA ALA A 260 2.02 -6.41 32.25
C ALA A 260 3.54 -6.24 32.09
N TYR A 261 4.32 -6.72 33.06
CA TYR A 261 5.79 -6.71 33.02
C TYR A 261 6.34 -7.55 31.86
N LYS A 262 5.75 -8.72 31.60
CA LYS A 262 6.11 -9.57 30.45
C LYS A 262 5.81 -8.90 29.12
N LEU A 263 4.66 -8.25 28.94
CA LEU A 263 4.36 -7.48 27.72
C LEU A 263 5.44 -6.42 27.43
N VAL A 264 5.88 -5.67 28.45
CA VAL A 264 6.95 -4.65 28.31
C VAL A 264 8.32 -5.29 28.05
N LEU A 265 8.63 -6.40 28.73
CA LEU A 265 9.90 -7.13 28.60
C LEU A 265 10.04 -7.82 27.24
N ASP A 266 8.97 -8.45 26.76
CA ASP A 266 8.95 -9.20 25.50
C ASP A 266 9.05 -8.24 24.31
N GLU A 267 8.37 -7.08 24.37
CA GLU A 267 8.54 -6.03 23.35
C GLU A 267 9.96 -5.45 23.38
N TYR A 268 10.52 -5.15 24.57
CA TYR A 268 11.92 -4.73 24.73
C TYR A 268 12.91 -5.76 24.13
N ASN A 269 12.74 -7.05 24.43
CA ASN A 269 13.60 -8.12 23.92
C ASN A 269 13.46 -8.28 22.39
N LYS A 270 12.23 -8.17 21.87
CA LYS A 270 11.93 -8.15 20.44
C LYS A 270 12.63 -7.00 19.72
N ILE A 271 12.54 -5.77 20.24
CA ILE A 271 13.29 -4.61 19.72
C ILE A 271 14.79 -4.90 19.75
N LYS A 272 15.32 -5.36 20.89
CA LYS A 272 16.74 -5.63 21.11
C LYS A 272 17.31 -6.68 20.14
N ASN A 273 16.53 -7.69 19.81
CA ASN A 273 16.90 -8.74 18.85
C ASN A 273 16.72 -8.30 17.38
N ASP A 274 15.77 -7.40 17.09
CA ASP A 274 15.59 -6.77 15.78
C ASP A 274 16.65 -5.69 15.47
N LEU A 275 17.49 -5.28 16.45
CA LEU A 275 18.52 -4.24 16.27
C LEU A 275 19.58 -4.66 15.24
N ASN A 276 19.52 -4.02 14.08
CA ASN A 276 20.36 -4.34 12.94
C ASN A 276 21.64 -3.47 12.98
N THR A 277 22.76 -4.05 13.44
CA THR A 277 24.06 -3.37 13.68
C THR A 277 24.81 -2.90 12.41
N LEU A 278 24.09 -2.64 11.32
CA LEU A 278 24.62 -2.33 9.99
C LEU A 278 24.20 -0.94 9.47
N TYR A 279 23.39 -0.19 10.21
CA TYR A 279 22.92 1.16 9.84
C TYR A 279 22.83 2.04 11.08
N ASP A 280 23.85 2.88 11.31
CA ASP A 280 24.05 3.66 12.54
C ASP A 280 23.05 4.81 12.74
N ASP A 281 22.28 5.19 11.71
CA ASP A 281 21.37 6.35 11.75
C ASP A 281 20.19 6.19 12.76
N TYR A 282 19.74 4.95 13.01
CA TYR A 282 18.54 4.67 13.82
C TYR A 282 18.71 3.45 14.76
N PRO A 283 19.68 3.46 15.70
CA PRO A 283 20.12 2.28 16.46
C PRO A 283 19.13 1.81 17.55
N TRP A 284 17.99 2.50 17.73
CA TRP A 284 16.89 2.09 18.60
C TRP A 284 15.56 2.20 17.84
N SER A 285 15.38 1.33 16.86
CA SER A 285 14.20 1.31 15.99
C SER A 285 13.81 -0.10 15.55
N ILE A 286 12.51 -0.33 15.40
CA ILE A 286 11.97 -1.57 14.86
C ILE A 286 12.06 -1.49 13.34
N LYS A 287 13.08 -2.14 12.76
CA LYS A 287 13.23 -2.27 11.31
C LYS A 287 12.22 -3.27 10.76
N LYS A 288 11.51 -2.90 9.69
CA LYS A 288 10.69 -3.80 8.88
C LYS A 288 11.02 -3.59 7.41
N VAL A 289 11.26 -4.68 6.70
CA VAL A 289 11.64 -4.69 5.29
C VAL A 289 10.51 -5.34 4.50
N TYR A 290 10.01 -4.65 3.49
CA TYR A 290 8.93 -5.13 2.64
C TYR A 290 9.41 -5.20 1.19
N PRO A 291 9.38 -6.38 0.55
CA PRO A 291 9.70 -6.48 -0.87
C PRO A 291 8.67 -5.70 -1.69
N LEU A 292 9.15 -4.94 -2.66
CA LEU A 292 8.32 -4.12 -3.56
C LEU A 292 8.28 -4.76 -4.95
N ASN A 293 7.11 -5.24 -5.33
CA ASN A 293 6.88 -5.84 -6.64
C ASN A 293 6.62 -4.76 -7.71
N LYS A 294 7.23 -4.91 -8.90
CA LYS A 294 7.01 -4.00 -10.05
C LYS A 294 5.59 -4.19 -10.59
N GLY A 295 4.91 -3.10 -10.93
CA GLY A 295 3.54 -3.13 -11.47
C GLY A 295 2.44 -3.31 -10.42
N LYS A 296 2.77 -3.17 -9.13
CA LYS A 296 1.81 -3.16 -8.01
C LYS A 296 1.78 -1.79 -7.31
N ILE A 297 0.69 -1.55 -6.57
CA ILE A 297 0.60 -0.45 -5.62
C ILE A 297 0.77 -1.03 -4.22
N PHE A 298 1.93 -0.78 -3.61
CA PHE A 298 2.19 -1.19 -2.23
C PHE A 298 1.64 -0.12 -1.27
N GLU A 299 0.56 -0.42 -0.57
CA GLU A 299 0.04 0.43 0.51
C GLU A 299 0.56 -0.07 1.87
N PHE A 300 1.43 0.73 2.45
CA PHE A 300 1.92 0.56 3.81
C PHE A 300 1.10 1.46 4.75
N SER A 301 0.36 0.87 5.69
CA SER A 301 -0.41 1.61 6.68
C SER A 301 0.04 1.27 8.10
N VAL A 302 0.42 2.30 8.86
CA VAL A 302 0.70 2.22 10.30
C VAL A 302 -0.45 2.89 11.03
N GLU A 303 -1.18 2.11 11.81
CA GLU A 303 -2.20 2.60 12.71
C GLU A 303 -1.65 2.54 14.14
N VAL A 304 -1.65 3.68 14.83
CA VAL A 304 -1.29 3.80 16.23
C VAL A 304 -2.60 3.87 17.01
N SER A 305 -2.89 2.83 17.78
CA SER A 305 -3.97 2.85 18.76
C SER A 305 -3.42 3.12 20.16
N ASP A 306 -4.27 3.60 21.05
CA ASP A 306 -4.08 3.34 22.48
C ASP A 306 -4.12 1.81 22.65
N ALA A 307 -3.24 1.29 23.50
CA ALA A 307 -3.25 -0.13 23.85
C ALA A 307 -4.39 -0.46 24.82
N GLY A 308 -5.03 0.57 25.38
CA GLY A 308 -6.20 0.48 26.22
C GLY A 308 -5.94 -0.09 27.61
N TYR A 309 -4.72 -0.59 27.90
CA TYR A 309 -4.37 -1.25 29.15
C TYR A 309 -4.59 -0.32 30.35
N ALA A 310 -5.73 -0.52 30.99
CA ALA A 310 -6.11 0.06 32.27
C ALA A 310 -6.19 -1.06 33.29
N LEU A 311 -5.60 -0.86 34.47
CA LEU A 311 -5.82 -1.74 35.60
C LEU A 311 -7.22 -1.45 36.16
N SER A 312 -7.99 -2.49 36.51
CA SER A 312 -9.27 -2.30 37.21
C SER A 312 -9.09 -1.59 38.55
N ASP A 313 -10.14 -0.91 39.04
CA ASP A 313 -10.12 -0.21 40.34
C ASP A 313 -9.72 -1.13 41.51
N ASP A 314 -10.06 -2.42 41.41
CA ASP A 314 -9.70 -3.44 42.40
C ASP A 314 -8.32 -4.08 42.16
N GLY A 315 -7.66 -3.78 41.04
CA GLY A 315 -6.33 -4.25 40.67
C GLY A 315 -6.24 -5.66 40.06
N LYS A 316 -7.36 -6.35 39.83
CA LYS A 316 -7.37 -7.79 39.46
C LYS A 316 -7.37 -8.07 37.96
N SER A 317 -7.82 -7.15 37.11
CA SER A 317 -7.83 -7.33 35.64
C SER A 317 -7.07 -6.22 34.92
N LEU A 318 -6.60 -6.55 33.72
CA LEU A 318 -6.29 -5.56 32.69
C LEU A 318 -7.51 -5.46 31.78
N ASN A 319 -8.09 -4.27 31.69
CA ASN A 319 -9.08 -3.92 30.70
C ASN A 319 -8.34 -3.32 29.48
N THR A 320 -8.89 -3.47 28.28
CA THR A 320 -8.26 -2.99 27.03
C THR A 320 -9.28 -2.29 26.13
N GLU A 321 -9.23 -0.96 26.08
CA GLU A 321 -9.97 -0.14 25.11
C GLU A 321 -9.08 0.29 23.94
N ASN A 322 -9.12 -0.46 22.82
CA ASN A 322 -8.35 -0.16 21.61
C ASN A 322 -8.95 1.02 20.83
N ASN A 323 -8.62 2.24 21.23
CA ASN A 323 -9.01 3.47 20.53
C ASN A 323 -7.95 3.87 19.50
N VAL A 324 -8.34 4.02 18.22
CA VAL A 324 -7.42 4.44 17.14
C VAL A 324 -7.07 5.92 17.30
N LEU A 325 -5.81 6.23 17.61
CA LEU A 325 -5.33 7.59 17.84
C LEU A 325 -4.89 8.27 16.54
N LYS A 326 -4.22 7.51 15.65
CA LYS A 326 -3.59 8.04 14.44
C LYS A 326 -3.44 6.94 13.39
N LYS A 327 -3.69 7.27 12.13
CA LYS A 327 -3.43 6.36 10.99
C LYS A 327 -2.58 7.08 9.94
N HIS A 328 -1.49 6.46 9.54
CA HIS A 328 -0.64 6.92 8.45
C HIS A 328 -0.68 5.90 7.32
N VAL A 329 -1.04 6.35 6.12
CA VAL A 329 -1.13 5.52 4.91
C VAL A 329 -0.13 6.06 3.88
N ILE A 330 0.77 5.19 3.43
CA ILE A 330 1.86 5.50 2.49
C ILE A 330 1.71 4.57 1.29
N ARG A 331 1.43 5.12 0.11
CA ARG A 331 1.32 4.35 -1.15
C ARG A 331 2.59 4.48 -1.98
N VAL A 332 3.26 3.37 -2.21
CA VAL A 332 4.45 3.25 -3.06
C VAL A 332 4.04 2.57 -4.36
N TRP A 333 3.91 3.34 -5.44
CA TRP A 333 3.57 2.84 -6.77
C TRP A 333 4.84 2.70 -7.61
N LEU A 334 5.48 1.52 -7.55
CA LEU A 334 6.59 1.23 -8.45
C LEU A 334 6.08 1.07 -9.88
N ASN A 335 6.80 1.65 -10.84
CA ASN A 335 6.51 1.53 -12.26
C ASN A 335 5.10 2.01 -12.69
N LYS A 336 4.54 3.05 -12.03
CA LYS A 336 3.24 3.66 -12.39
C LYS A 336 2.97 3.64 -13.90
N ALA A 337 1.84 3.06 -14.30
CA ALA A 337 1.32 3.15 -15.65
C ALA A 337 1.13 4.63 -16.03
N LYS A 338 1.83 5.05 -17.09
CA LYS A 338 1.82 6.41 -17.63
C LYS A 338 1.28 6.36 -19.05
N ILE A 339 0.01 6.75 -19.19
CA ILE A 339 -0.48 7.30 -20.44
C ILE A 339 0.17 8.67 -20.59
N PHE A 340 0.95 8.88 -21.65
CA PHE A 340 1.51 10.20 -21.97
C PHE A 340 1.47 10.47 -23.47
N LEU A 341 1.22 11.73 -23.82
CA LEU A 341 1.08 12.18 -25.20
C LEU A 341 2.36 12.89 -25.64
N ALA A 342 2.89 12.55 -26.81
CA ALA A 342 4.04 13.22 -27.40
C ALA A 342 3.83 13.45 -28.90
N VAL A 343 4.04 14.69 -29.34
CA VAL A 343 4.10 15.04 -30.76
C VAL A 343 5.56 14.95 -31.23
N THR A 344 5.79 14.22 -32.32
CA THR A 344 7.12 14.01 -32.93
C THR A 344 7.04 14.03 -34.45
N PRO A 345 8.11 14.44 -35.15
CA PRO A 345 8.21 14.20 -36.59
C PRO A 345 8.22 12.67 -36.86
N GLY A 346 7.47 12.26 -37.88
CA GLY A 346 7.44 10.89 -38.39
C GLY A 346 7.69 10.84 -39.90
N LEU A 347 8.40 9.81 -40.34
CA LEU A 347 8.54 9.44 -41.74
C LEU A 347 7.52 8.34 -42.06
N ALA A 348 6.47 8.68 -42.80
CA ALA A 348 5.43 7.74 -43.22
C ALA A 348 5.69 7.24 -44.65
N PHE A 349 5.94 5.94 -44.77
CA PHE A 349 6.12 5.21 -46.01
C PHE A 349 4.78 4.64 -46.47
N THR A 350 4.31 5.06 -47.64
CA THR A 350 3.05 4.57 -48.21
C THR A 350 3.11 4.60 -49.75
N ARG A 351 2.35 3.69 -50.38
CA ARG A 351 2.19 3.58 -51.84
C ARG A 351 0.81 4.12 -52.19
N LEU A 352 0.78 5.27 -52.85
CA LEU A 352 -0.46 5.98 -53.14
C LEU A 352 -0.58 6.26 -54.63
N SER A 353 -1.82 6.20 -55.12
CA SER A 353 -2.18 6.60 -56.47
C SER A 353 -3.22 7.72 -56.43
N PHE A 354 -2.90 8.80 -57.13
CA PHE A 354 -3.70 10.02 -57.19
C PHE A 354 -4.29 10.12 -58.59
N PRO A 355 -5.62 10.25 -58.75
CA PRO A 355 -6.18 10.70 -60.00
C PRO A 355 -5.68 12.12 -60.29
N LYS A 356 -5.67 12.46 -61.57
CA LYS A 356 -5.30 13.77 -62.08
C LYS A 356 -6.24 14.10 -63.23
N TYR A 357 -6.84 15.28 -63.20
CA TYR A 357 -7.72 15.74 -64.26
C TYR A 357 -7.06 16.92 -64.97
N GLY A 358 -7.18 16.94 -66.30
CA GLY A 358 -6.70 17.99 -67.19
C GLY A 358 -7.69 18.22 -68.32
N ALA A 359 -7.43 19.22 -69.16
CA ALA A 359 -8.19 19.47 -70.37
C ALA A 359 -7.32 19.12 -71.59
N ILE A 360 -7.85 18.32 -72.51
CA ILE A 360 -7.25 18.03 -73.81
C ILE A 360 -8.12 18.61 -74.93
N THR A 361 -7.49 19.16 -75.96
CA THR A 361 -8.20 19.55 -77.19
C THR A 361 -8.20 18.39 -78.16
N ASP A 362 -9.37 18.05 -78.73
CA ASP A 362 -9.52 16.99 -79.72
C ASP A 362 -9.16 17.47 -81.15
N ALA A 363 -9.37 16.62 -82.15
CA ALA A 363 -9.15 16.96 -83.55
C ALA A 363 -10.21 17.92 -84.15
N SER A 364 -11.36 18.13 -83.48
CA SER A 364 -12.39 19.11 -83.87
C SER A 364 -12.23 20.49 -83.21
N GLY A 365 -11.29 20.63 -82.28
CA GLY A 365 -11.04 21.88 -81.52
C GLY A 365 -11.87 22.02 -80.24
N GLN A 366 -12.56 20.96 -79.83
CA GLN A 366 -13.33 20.90 -78.58
C GLN A 366 -12.43 20.46 -77.42
N MET A 367 -12.66 21.01 -76.23
CA MET A 367 -11.91 20.64 -75.03
C MET A 367 -12.70 19.62 -74.20
N HIS A 368 -12.01 18.53 -73.84
CA HIS A 368 -12.54 17.42 -73.06
C HIS A 368 -11.77 17.23 -71.76
N VAL A 369 -12.44 16.75 -70.71
CA VAL A 369 -11.79 16.32 -69.47
C VAL A 369 -10.98 15.04 -69.73
N SER A 370 -9.68 15.07 -69.47
CA SER A 370 -8.80 13.90 -69.50
C SER A 370 -8.42 13.47 -68.08
N GLU A 371 -8.48 12.18 -67.78
CA GLU A 371 -7.72 11.63 -66.65
C GLU A 371 -6.28 11.32 -67.11
N GLU A 372 -5.28 11.99 -66.52
CA GLU A 372 -3.89 11.57 -66.69
C GLU A 372 -3.67 10.26 -65.93
N ASN A 373 -2.89 9.34 -66.52
CA ASN A 373 -2.49 8.07 -65.88
C ASN A 373 -2.02 8.31 -64.44
N SER A 374 -2.80 7.80 -63.48
CA SER A 374 -2.55 7.99 -62.05
C SER A 374 -1.21 7.38 -61.67
N ALA A 375 -0.18 8.22 -61.51
CA ALA A 375 1.15 7.76 -61.16
C ALA A 375 1.12 7.17 -59.75
N GLU A 376 1.31 5.85 -59.65
CA GLU A 376 1.63 5.23 -58.37
C GLU A 376 2.97 5.78 -57.89
N VAL A 377 2.98 6.46 -56.75
CA VAL A 377 4.22 6.92 -56.14
C VAL A 377 4.35 6.36 -54.74
N PHE A 378 5.40 5.57 -54.55
CA PHE A 378 5.90 5.27 -53.21
C PHE A 378 6.52 6.55 -52.65
N LYS A 379 5.84 7.18 -51.68
CA LYS A 379 6.31 8.43 -51.08
C LYS A 379 6.71 8.20 -49.63
N VAL A 380 7.87 8.77 -49.28
CA VAL A 380 8.28 9.02 -47.90
C VAL A 380 7.76 10.40 -47.54
N ASN A 381 6.90 10.49 -46.53
CA ASN A 381 6.19 11.72 -46.19
C ASN A 381 6.57 12.15 -44.77
N PHE A 382 6.89 13.43 -44.61
CA PHE A 382 7.11 14.04 -43.29
C PHE A 382 5.75 14.46 -42.70
N ALA A 383 5.41 13.90 -41.55
CA ALA A 383 4.17 14.20 -40.83
C ALA A 383 4.46 14.54 -39.36
N ALA A 384 3.62 15.38 -38.77
CA ALA A 384 3.55 15.55 -37.32
C ALA A 384 2.72 14.40 -36.76
N MET A 385 3.35 13.51 -35.98
CA MET A 385 2.72 12.35 -35.37
C MET A 385 2.49 12.60 -33.88
N MET A 386 1.23 12.67 -33.47
CA MET A 386 0.76 12.64 -32.09
C MET A 386 0.65 11.18 -31.63
N ASN A 387 1.49 10.83 -30.66
CA ASN A 387 1.64 9.48 -30.14
C ASN A 387 1.13 9.43 -28.69
N ILE A 388 0.11 8.61 -28.43
CA ILE A 388 -0.39 8.29 -27.09
C ILE A 388 0.27 7.00 -26.65
N HIS A 389 1.23 7.12 -25.74
CA HIS A 389 2.10 6.03 -25.28
C HIS A 389 1.55 5.42 -23.99
N PHE A 390 1.49 4.09 -23.92
CA PHE A 390 1.02 3.36 -22.74
C PHE A 390 2.21 2.70 -22.02
N SER A 391 2.97 3.49 -21.27
CA SER A 391 4.23 3.05 -20.64
C SER A 391 3.98 2.52 -19.22
N VAL A 392 4.26 1.23 -19.00
CA VAL A 392 4.42 0.67 -17.65
C VAL A 392 5.89 0.83 -17.27
N GLY A 393 6.17 1.62 -16.23
CA GLY A 393 7.52 1.82 -15.70
C GLY A 393 8.64 2.16 -16.69
N ASP A 394 9.78 1.51 -16.46
CA ASP A 394 11.05 1.64 -17.20
C ASP A 394 11.16 0.70 -18.42
N ASP A 395 10.05 0.09 -18.86
CA ASP A 395 10.08 -0.92 -19.91
C ASP A 395 10.66 -0.36 -21.22
N MET A 396 11.56 -1.14 -21.83
CA MET A 396 12.26 -0.77 -23.07
C MET A 396 11.30 -0.61 -24.25
N PHE A 397 10.18 -1.34 -24.21
CA PHE A 397 9.15 -1.45 -25.23
C PHE A 397 7.80 -1.09 -24.61
N PHE A 398 6.99 -0.30 -25.31
CA PHE A 398 5.59 -0.05 -24.92
C PHE A 398 4.72 0.26 -26.15
N PRO A 399 3.43 -0.11 -26.12
CA PRO A 399 2.51 0.17 -27.22
C PRO A 399 2.16 1.67 -27.30
N VAL A 400 1.83 2.10 -28.52
CA VAL A 400 1.41 3.46 -28.85
C VAL A 400 0.19 3.44 -29.76
N LEU A 401 -0.77 4.32 -29.48
CA LEU A 401 -1.83 4.72 -30.43
C LEU A 401 -1.39 6.02 -31.11
N GLN A 402 -1.42 6.05 -32.44
CA GLN A 402 -0.87 7.15 -33.23
C GLN A 402 -1.95 7.84 -34.07
N PHE A 403 -1.93 9.16 -34.02
CA PHE A 403 -2.63 10.05 -34.95
C PHE A 403 -1.59 10.97 -35.59
N GLY A 404 -1.82 11.43 -36.81
CA GLY A 404 -0.90 12.38 -37.42
C GLY A 404 -1.51 13.19 -38.55
N ALA A 405 -0.82 14.27 -38.90
CA ALA A 405 -1.16 15.14 -40.02
C ALA A 405 0.10 15.57 -40.77
N GLY A 406 0.03 15.66 -42.09
CA GLY A 406 1.14 16.13 -42.92
C GLY A 406 0.79 16.24 -44.40
N PRO A 407 1.58 16.97 -45.20
CA PRO A 407 1.39 17.03 -46.63
C PRO A 407 1.95 15.76 -47.31
N ILE A 408 1.18 15.20 -48.23
CA ILE A 408 1.61 14.16 -49.17
C ILE A 408 1.41 14.73 -50.58
N ALA A 409 2.49 15.04 -51.30
CA ALA A 409 2.41 15.54 -52.68
C ALA A 409 1.46 16.76 -52.80
N GLU A 410 1.70 17.80 -51.99
CA GLU A 410 0.87 19.01 -51.81
C GLU A 410 -0.54 18.79 -51.25
N ARG A 411 -0.99 17.54 -51.06
CA ARG A 411 -2.32 17.20 -50.53
C ARG A 411 -2.29 17.04 -49.00
N PRO A 412 -3.30 17.54 -48.26
CA PRO A 412 -3.47 17.20 -46.85
C PRO A 412 -3.69 15.69 -46.64
N ALA A 413 -2.99 15.11 -45.68
CA ALA A 413 -3.19 13.73 -45.24
C ALA A 413 -3.32 13.65 -43.71
N LEU A 414 -4.24 12.79 -43.26
CA LEU A 414 -4.30 12.33 -41.87
C LEU A 414 -3.85 10.87 -41.77
N PHE A 415 -3.19 10.55 -40.66
CA PHE A 415 -2.66 9.23 -40.35
C PHE A 415 -3.32 8.72 -39.07
N THR A 416 -3.75 7.47 -39.04
CA THR A 416 -4.24 6.81 -37.81
C THR A 416 -3.70 5.39 -37.72
N GLY A 417 -3.09 5.00 -36.61
CA GLY A 417 -2.45 3.70 -36.49
C GLY A 417 -2.13 3.27 -35.07
N GLY A 418 -1.53 2.09 -34.95
CA GLY A 418 -0.97 1.55 -33.72
C GLY A 418 0.50 1.18 -33.94
N GLY A 419 1.26 1.03 -32.86
CA GLY A 419 2.68 0.72 -32.96
C GLY A 419 3.34 0.40 -31.63
N PHE A 420 4.67 0.38 -31.66
CA PHE A 420 5.52 0.16 -30.50
C PHE A 420 6.67 1.16 -30.48
N VAL A 421 7.05 1.60 -29.29
CA VAL A 421 8.11 2.58 -29.06
C VAL A 421 9.19 1.98 -28.17
N PHE A 422 10.44 2.16 -28.61
CA PHE A 422 11.66 1.65 -28.03
C PHE A 422 12.42 2.80 -27.35
N ARG A 423 12.50 2.78 -26.01
CA ARG A 423 13.18 3.82 -25.21
C ARG A 423 14.68 3.57 -25.11
N ASN A 424 15.43 4.67 -24.90
CA ASN A 424 16.87 4.67 -24.64
C ASN A 424 17.68 4.01 -25.78
N PHE A 425 17.20 4.12 -27.02
CA PHE A 425 17.86 3.57 -28.20
C PHE A 425 19.26 4.16 -28.44
N SER A 426 19.54 5.36 -27.90
CA SER A 426 20.90 5.89 -27.79
C SER A 426 21.37 5.95 -26.34
N VAL A 427 22.55 5.37 -26.09
CA VAL A 427 23.24 5.36 -24.78
C VAL A 427 23.48 6.79 -24.24
N ASN A 428 23.61 7.78 -25.13
CA ASN A 428 23.95 9.15 -24.76
C ASN A 428 22.72 10.03 -24.46
N TYR A 429 21.50 9.62 -24.83
CA TYR A 429 20.30 10.45 -24.76
C TYR A 429 19.20 9.77 -23.91
N LYS A 430 19.18 10.10 -22.61
CA LYS A 430 18.09 9.68 -21.70
C LYS A 430 16.77 10.33 -22.15
N ASN A 431 15.73 9.51 -22.29
CA ASN A 431 14.42 9.85 -22.89
C ASN A 431 14.38 9.91 -24.44
N SER A 432 15.47 9.59 -25.14
CA SER A 432 15.39 9.31 -26.58
C SER A 432 14.49 8.10 -26.86
N TYR A 433 13.79 8.12 -27.99
CA TYR A 433 13.03 6.95 -28.44
C TYR A 433 12.96 6.80 -29.96
N PHE A 434 12.82 5.54 -30.37
CA PHE A 434 12.56 5.10 -31.74
C PHE A 434 11.18 4.43 -31.77
N GLY A 435 10.29 4.83 -32.67
CA GLY A 435 8.94 4.28 -32.79
C GLY A 435 8.70 3.67 -34.15
N LEU A 436 8.10 2.48 -34.17
CA LEU A 436 7.58 1.82 -35.37
C LEU A 436 6.06 1.71 -35.26
N SER A 437 5.36 2.11 -36.32
CA SER A 437 3.91 2.27 -36.33
C SER A 437 3.31 1.89 -37.67
N TYR A 438 2.10 1.32 -37.66
CA TYR A 438 1.36 0.89 -38.83
C TYR A 438 -0.10 1.35 -38.74
N GLY A 439 -0.67 1.79 -39.86
CA GLY A 439 -2.01 2.37 -39.85
C GLY A 439 -2.57 2.67 -41.23
N ASN A 440 -3.64 3.46 -41.24
CA ASN A 440 -4.32 3.95 -42.44
C ASN A 440 -4.01 5.43 -42.72
N VAL A 441 -3.89 5.80 -43.99
CA VAL A 441 -3.83 7.19 -44.46
C VAL A 441 -5.17 7.60 -45.04
N PHE A 442 -5.73 8.69 -44.54
CA PHE A 442 -6.88 9.39 -45.13
C PHE A 442 -6.36 10.59 -45.91
N LEU A 443 -6.76 10.70 -47.18
CA LEU A 443 -6.20 11.65 -48.14
C LEU A 443 -7.29 12.57 -48.65
N TRP A 444 -7.00 13.87 -48.65
CA TRP A 444 -7.77 14.83 -49.42
C TRP A 444 -7.27 14.79 -50.86
N ASN A 445 -8.13 14.48 -51.81
CA ASN A 445 -7.86 14.58 -53.24
C ASN A 445 -8.79 15.61 -53.87
N GLN A 446 -8.32 16.27 -54.93
CA GLN A 446 -9.24 16.92 -55.86
C GLN A 446 -9.88 15.84 -56.73
N GLU A 447 -11.20 15.79 -56.70
CA GLU A 447 -12.04 14.88 -57.47
C GLU A 447 -13.07 15.73 -58.24
N LEU A 448 -13.53 15.26 -59.39
CA LEU A 448 -14.57 15.94 -60.16
C LEU A 448 -15.89 15.93 -59.37
N LYS A 449 -16.59 17.06 -59.39
CA LYS A 449 -17.85 17.27 -58.67
C LYS A 449 -19.04 16.81 -59.49
N THR A 450 -19.06 17.17 -60.79
CA THR A 450 -20.19 16.92 -61.70
C THR A 450 -19.78 16.40 -63.07
N LYS A 451 -18.52 16.56 -63.49
CA LYS A 451 -17.99 16.05 -64.76
C LYS A 451 -17.42 14.63 -64.61
N GLU A 452 -17.36 13.90 -65.72
CA GLU A 452 -16.61 12.64 -65.86
C GLU A 452 -15.51 12.75 -66.93
N PRO A 453 -14.45 11.91 -66.90
CA PRO A 453 -13.44 11.88 -67.96
C PRO A 453 -14.07 11.57 -69.33
N GLY A 454 -13.84 12.47 -70.30
CA GLY A 454 -14.46 12.48 -71.62
C GLY A 454 -15.47 13.62 -71.82
N ASP A 455 -16.01 14.21 -70.75
CA ASP A 455 -16.98 15.31 -70.84
C ASP A 455 -16.40 16.56 -71.50
N LEU A 456 -17.26 17.30 -72.20
CA LEU A 456 -16.94 18.62 -72.75
C LEU A 456 -16.79 19.66 -71.64
N VAL A 457 -15.79 20.53 -71.79
CA VAL A 457 -15.56 21.75 -70.99
C VAL A 457 -15.27 22.93 -71.92
N SER A 458 -15.84 24.09 -71.63
CA SER A 458 -15.65 25.31 -72.42
C SER A 458 -14.30 26.00 -72.16
N SER A 459 -13.67 25.73 -71.01
CA SER A 459 -12.35 26.25 -70.66
C SER A 459 -11.68 25.40 -69.56
N VAL A 460 -10.38 25.65 -69.35
CA VAL A 460 -9.63 25.13 -68.18
C VAL A 460 -10.22 25.66 -66.87
N ASP A 461 -10.82 26.86 -66.87
CA ASP A 461 -11.49 27.41 -65.68
C ASP A 461 -12.78 26.66 -65.35
N GLU A 462 -13.54 26.17 -66.32
CA GLU A 462 -14.71 25.31 -66.06
C GLU A 462 -14.27 24.02 -65.34
N LEU A 463 -13.20 23.38 -65.82
CA LEU A 463 -12.62 22.21 -65.16
C LEU A 463 -12.11 22.53 -63.74
N ASN A 464 -11.39 23.64 -63.56
CA ASN A 464 -10.90 24.06 -62.25
C ASN A 464 -12.04 24.35 -61.25
N ASN A 465 -13.19 24.83 -61.72
CA ASN A 465 -14.37 25.07 -60.89
C ASN A 465 -15.18 23.80 -60.56
N ASP A 466 -15.01 22.71 -61.32
CA ASP A 466 -15.62 21.40 -61.00
C ASP A 466 -14.76 20.54 -60.05
N LEU A 467 -13.48 20.89 -59.84
CA LEU A 467 -12.61 20.17 -58.90
C LEU A 467 -12.92 20.54 -57.44
N GLU A 468 -13.35 19.57 -56.63
CA GLU A 468 -13.53 19.75 -55.18
C GLU A 468 -12.69 18.78 -54.33
N TRP A 469 -12.31 19.22 -53.13
CA TRP A 469 -11.49 18.44 -52.21
C TRP A 469 -12.33 17.44 -51.41
N ARG A 470 -12.21 16.14 -51.73
CA ARG A 470 -12.88 15.03 -51.03
C ARG A 470 -11.88 14.16 -50.26
N ILE A 471 -12.33 13.56 -49.16
CA ILE A 471 -11.58 12.49 -48.48
C ILE A 471 -11.78 11.22 -49.30
N LYS A 472 -10.70 10.62 -49.80
CA LYS A 472 -10.77 9.35 -50.54
C LYS A 472 -10.95 8.18 -49.58
N ASP A 473 -12.18 7.68 -49.50
CA ASP A 473 -12.53 6.49 -48.73
C ASP A 473 -11.74 5.26 -49.18
N GLY A 474 -10.97 4.67 -48.26
CA GLY A 474 -10.20 3.45 -48.54
C GLY A 474 -9.23 3.07 -47.43
N PHE A 475 -8.70 1.85 -47.56
CA PHE A 475 -7.55 1.42 -46.76
C PHE A 475 -6.25 1.66 -47.56
N ASN A 476 -5.59 2.77 -47.24
CA ASN A 476 -4.28 3.14 -47.75
C ASN A 476 -3.25 2.88 -46.65
N PRO A 477 -2.63 1.69 -46.57
CA PRO A 477 -1.72 1.37 -45.48
C PRO A 477 -0.47 2.25 -45.48
N TYR A 478 0.02 2.58 -44.29
CA TYR A 478 1.36 3.13 -44.09
C TYR A 478 2.14 2.35 -43.03
N LEU A 479 3.45 2.36 -43.18
CA LEU A 479 4.41 2.10 -42.12
C LEU A 479 5.07 3.44 -41.79
N ALA A 480 5.09 3.88 -40.53
CA ALA A 480 5.81 5.08 -40.12
C ALA A 480 6.87 4.81 -39.05
N ILE A 481 7.95 5.57 -39.17
CA ILE A 481 9.06 5.61 -38.23
C ILE A 481 9.07 6.99 -37.56
N THR A 482 8.99 7.04 -36.23
CA THR A 482 9.07 8.29 -35.45
C THR A 482 10.34 8.31 -34.61
N PHE A 483 11.01 9.45 -34.53
CA PHE A 483 12.20 9.62 -33.70
C PHE A 483 11.98 10.75 -32.68
N LYS A 484 12.52 10.55 -31.47
CA LYS A 484 12.76 11.61 -30.50
C LYS A 484 14.21 11.50 -30.00
N PHE A 485 14.92 12.62 -30.07
CA PHE A 485 16.23 12.83 -29.45
C PHE A 485 16.04 13.24 -27.98
#